data_AF-F7D4R4-F1
#
_entry.id   AF-F7D4R4-F1
#
_cell.length_a   1.000
_cell.length_b   1.000
_cell.length_c   1.000
_cell.angle_alpha   90.00
_cell.angle_beta   90.00
_cell.angle_gamma   90.00
#
_symmetry.space_group_name_H-M   'P 1'
#
loop_
_entity.id
_entity.type
_entity.pdbx_description
1 polymer ?
#
loop_
_entity_poly.entity_id
_entity_poly.type
_entity_poly.pdbx_seq_one_letter_code
_entity_poly.pdbx_strand_id
1 'polypeptide(L)'
;MGKGGQGCPPPLYSRVPPGVAASPVTGPPPQPWGRRRRQNQTRVSFPTGPASLRLLHSPPHQLGNTAARVMSKKKGLSAEEKRTRMMEIFFETKDVFQLKDMEKIAPKEKGITAMSVKEVLQSLVDDGMVDSERIGTSNYFWAFPSKALHAKKRKLETLSAQFSEGNQKKENLQQSINQAKIGRQDTEERTVLSKELTSLRQRKEQLKAELEKYKECDPDVVEEIRQANKVAKEAANRWTDNIFAIKSWAKKKFGFEESKIDKNFGIPEDFDYID
;
A
#
# COMPACT_ATOMS: atom_id res chain seq x y z
N MET A 1 -21.42 -15.92 71.07
CA MET A 1 -21.94 -14.52 70.96
C MET A 1 -20.72 -13.61 70.94
N GLY A 2 -20.45 -12.71 70.00
CA GLY A 2 -21.13 -12.33 68.76
C GLY A 2 -20.07 -11.82 67.76
N LYS A 3 -20.34 -12.01 66.48
CA LYS A 3 -19.50 -11.61 65.35
C LYS A 3 -19.62 -10.10 65.12
N GLY A 4 -18.50 -9.41 64.90
CA GLY A 4 -18.45 -8.03 64.40
C GLY A 4 -17.67 -7.98 63.09
N GLY A 5 -18.39 -7.78 61.98
CA GLY A 5 -17.85 -7.82 60.62
C GLY A 5 -17.09 -6.56 60.22
N GLN A 6 -16.08 -6.75 59.38
CA GLN A 6 -15.39 -5.71 58.62
C GLN A 6 -16.27 -5.28 57.45
N GLY A 7 -16.63 -4.01 57.40
CA GLY A 7 -17.32 -3.40 56.26
C GLY A 7 -16.34 -2.90 55.21
N CYS A 8 -16.51 -3.34 53.96
CA CYS A 8 -15.87 -2.77 52.78
C CYS A 8 -16.48 -1.39 52.44
N PRO A 9 -15.68 -0.42 51.95
CA PRO A 9 -16.21 0.84 51.44
C PRO A 9 -16.76 0.70 49.99
N PRO A 10 -17.76 1.51 49.58
CA PRO A 10 -18.40 1.43 48.26
C PRO A 10 -17.61 2.16 47.15
N PRO A 11 -17.85 1.82 45.86
CA PRO A 11 -17.15 2.43 44.73
C PRO A 11 -17.70 3.82 44.35
N LEU A 12 -16.77 4.72 44.01
CA LEU A 12 -17.02 6.06 43.50
C LEU A 12 -17.64 6.02 42.09
N TYR A 13 -18.93 6.36 41.99
CA TYR A 13 -19.56 6.74 40.73
C TYR A 13 -19.15 8.18 40.36
N SER A 14 -18.44 8.32 39.24
CA SER A 14 -18.19 9.63 38.61
C SER A 14 -19.34 9.95 37.64
N ARG A 15 -19.95 11.12 37.88
CA ARG A 15 -21.05 11.71 37.10
C ARG A 15 -20.58 12.10 35.70
N VAL A 16 -21.38 11.78 34.67
CA VAL A 16 -21.24 12.32 33.30
C VAL A 16 -22.25 13.48 33.14
N PRO A 17 -21.86 14.66 32.63
CA PRO A 17 -22.77 15.77 32.37
C PRO A 17 -23.51 15.60 31.02
N PRO A 18 -24.73 16.16 30.85
CA PRO A 18 -25.51 16.00 29.63
C PRO A 18 -25.23 17.10 28.60
N GLY A 19 -25.26 16.73 27.32
CA GLY A 19 -25.61 17.63 26.23
C GLY A 19 -24.47 18.04 25.29
N VAL A 20 -24.30 17.28 24.19
CA VAL A 20 -24.02 17.83 22.86
C VAL A 20 -24.66 16.91 21.82
N ALA A 21 -25.57 17.46 21.01
CA ALA A 21 -26.22 16.77 19.90
C ALA A 21 -25.20 16.40 18.82
N ALA A 22 -25.20 15.14 18.38
CA ALA A 22 -24.40 14.68 17.25
C ALA A 22 -25.17 14.89 15.94
N SER A 23 -24.68 15.79 15.09
CA SER A 23 -25.09 15.88 13.68
C SER A 23 -24.49 14.71 12.88
N PRO A 24 -25.20 14.15 11.88
CA PRO A 24 -24.67 13.07 11.06
C PRO A 24 -23.68 13.62 10.03
N VAL A 25 -22.41 13.24 10.14
CA VAL A 25 -21.39 13.52 9.12
C VAL A 25 -21.61 12.53 7.96
N THR A 26 -22.29 12.98 6.91
CA THR A 26 -22.33 12.30 5.62
C THR A 26 -21.00 12.52 4.89
N GLY A 27 -20.11 11.52 4.90
CA GLY A 27 -18.92 11.49 4.06
C GLY A 27 -19.26 11.13 2.61
N PRO A 28 -18.52 11.66 1.61
CA PRO A 28 -18.78 11.38 0.20
C PRO A 28 -18.40 9.93 -0.17
N PRO A 29 -19.05 9.34 -1.20
CA PRO A 29 -18.79 7.96 -1.61
C PRO A 29 -17.38 7.79 -2.21
N PRO A 30 -16.78 6.59 -2.10
CA PRO A 30 -15.43 6.34 -2.58
C PRO A 30 -15.38 6.35 -4.11
N GLN A 31 -14.46 7.13 -4.67
CA GLN A 31 -14.24 7.22 -6.12
C GLN A 31 -13.57 5.94 -6.68
N PRO A 32 -13.85 5.55 -7.93
CA PRO A 32 -13.26 4.37 -8.55
C PRO A 32 -11.77 4.59 -8.81
N TRP A 33 -10.94 3.61 -8.45
CA TRP A 33 -9.51 3.64 -8.72
C TRP A 33 -9.20 3.81 -10.21
N GLY A 34 -8.50 4.90 -10.51
CA GLY A 34 -8.05 5.24 -11.85
C GLY A 34 -7.19 4.15 -12.51
N ARG A 35 -7.40 3.99 -13.82
CA ARG A 35 -6.57 3.18 -14.72
C ARG A 35 -5.08 3.50 -14.53
N ARG A 36 -4.32 2.57 -13.93
CA ARG A 36 -2.86 2.58 -14.04
C ARG A 36 -2.43 2.15 -15.44
N ARG A 37 -1.72 3.04 -16.12
CA ARG A 37 -0.90 2.76 -17.31
C ARG A 37 -0.03 1.53 -17.05
N ARG A 38 -0.14 0.50 -17.88
CA ARG A 38 0.83 -0.61 -17.96
C ARG A 38 2.16 -0.04 -18.43
N GLN A 39 3.15 0.05 -17.54
CA GLN A 39 4.56 0.11 -17.92
C GLN A 39 5.03 -1.33 -18.18
N ASN A 40 5.74 -1.50 -19.29
CA ASN A 40 6.32 -2.76 -19.75
C ASN A 40 7.21 -3.38 -18.68
N GLN A 41 6.89 -4.62 -18.32
CA GLN A 41 7.67 -5.45 -17.41
C GLN A 41 8.64 -6.27 -18.27
N THR A 42 9.90 -5.85 -18.32
CA THR A 42 11.00 -6.65 -18.85
C THR A 42 11.24 -7.82 -17.89
N ARG A 43 11.01 -9.02 -18.40
CA ARG A 43 11.17 -10.30 -17.69
C ARG A 43 12.66 -10.57 -17.52
N VAL A 44 13.17 -10.53 -16.29
CA VAL A 44 14.52 -11.03 -15.98
C VAL A 44 14.39 -12.51 -15.62
N SER A 45 14.85 -13.36 -16.52
CA SER A 45 14.90 -14.81 -16.36
C SER A 45 16.15 -15.20 -15.56
N PHE A 46 15.98 -15.90 -14.43
CA PHE A 46 17.08 -16.58 -13.75
C PHE A 46 17.23 -18.01 -14.29
N PRO A 47 18.43 -18.44 -14.72
CA PRO A 47 18.66 -19.84 -15.02
C PRO A 47 19.03 -20.60 -13.74
N THR A 48 18.19 -21.57 -13.37
CA THR A 48 18.53 -22.65 -12.44
C THR A 48 19.14 -23.81 -13.24
N GLY A 49 20.39 -24.16 -12.97
CA GLY A 49 21.06 -25.34 -13.51
C GLY A 49 22.35 -25.65 -12.73
N PRO A 50 22.71 -26.94 -12.54
CA PRO A 50 23.67 -27.35 -11.51
C PRO A 50 25.13 -27.12 -11.94
N ALA A 51 25.94 -26.65 -10.98
CA ALA A 51 27.38 -26.45 -11.14
C ALA A 51 28.10 -27.81 -11.19
N SER A 52 28.75 -28.11 -12.32
CA SER A 52 29.68 -29.23 -12.44
C SER A 52 31.11 -28.69 -12.33
N LEU A 53 31.76 -28.97 -11.20
CA LEU A 53 33.18 -28.72 -10.96
C LEU A 53 34.02 -29.59 -11.89
N ARG A 54 34.71 -28.99 -12.86
CA ARG A 54 35.85 -29.60 -13.54
C ARG A 54 37.12 -28.83 -13.20
N LEU A 55 37.96 -29.45 -12.37
CA LEU A 55 39.35 -29.08 -12.20
C LEU A 55 40.09 -29.27 -13.53
N LEU A 56 40.57 -28.19 -14.13
CA LEU A 56 41.54 -28.24 -15.21
C LEU A 56 42.91 -27.90 -14.63
N HIS A 57 43.73 -28.95 -14.50
CA HIS A 57 45.18 -28.85 -14.30
C HIS A 57 45.82 -28.18 -15.53
N SER A 58 46.61 -27.14 -15.32
CA SER A 58 47.51 -26.57 -16.33
C SER A 58 48.83 -27.35 -16.36
N PRO A 59 49.30 -27.83 -17.52
CA PRO A 59 50.68 -28.28 -17.70
C PRO A 59 51.58 -27.13 -18.22
N PRO A 60 52.88 -27.10 -17.87
CA PRO A 60 53.83 -26.10 -18.35
C PRO A 60 54.54 -26.57 -19.63
N HIS A 61 54.70 -25.69 -20.61
CA HIS A 61 55.66 -25.86 -21.71
C HIS A 61 56.22 -24.48 -22.08
N GLN A 62 57.45 -24.18 -21.66
CA GLN A 62 58.71 -24.37 -22.40
C GLN A 62 59.00 -23.20 -23.37
N LEU A 63 60.04 -22.45 -23.01
CA LEU A 63 60.73 -21.45 -23.82
C LEU A 63 61.45 -22.14 -24.98
N GLY A 64 61.36 -21.59 -26.20
CA GLY A 64 62.21 -22.04 -27.30
C GLY A 64 61.87 -21.46 -28.68
N ASN A 65 62.76 -20.58 -29.14
CA ASN A 65 63.19 -20.36 -30.53
C ASN A 65 62.37 -19.50 -31.52
N THR A 66 62.95 -18.31 -31.76
CA THR A 66 63.37 -17.75 -33.07
C THR A 66 62.43 -17.90 -34.27
N ALA A 67 61.81 -16.79 -34.66
CA ALA A 67 61.46 -16.53 -36.06
C ALA A 67 61.59 -15.03 -36.38
N ALA A 68 62.53 -14.75 -37.28
CA ALA A 68 62.65 -13.61 -38.18
C ALA A 68 61.87 -12.32 -37.84
N ARG A 69 62.63 -11.27 -37.52
CA ARG A 69 62.21 -9.86 -37.59
C ARG A 69 61.88 -9.49 -39.03
N VAL A 70 60.64 -9.75 -39.45
CA VAL A 70 60.06 -9.14 -40.65
C VAL A 70 59.85 -7.67 -40.31
N MET A 71 60.65 -6.79 -40.91
CA MET A 71 60.41 -5.35 -40.85
C MET A 71 59.08 -5.05 -41.54
N SER A 72 58.03 -4.93 -40.74
CA SER A 72 56.73 -4.49 -41.20
C SER A 72 56.86 -3.05 -41.72
N LYS A 73 56.54 -2.88 -43.00
CA LYS A 73 56.26 -1.57 -43.60
C LYS A 73 55.37 -0.78 -42.64
N LYS A 74 55.78 0.46 -42.33
CA LYS A 74 55.13 1.42 -41.42
C LYS A 74 53.60 1.27 -41.41
N LYS A 75 53.09 0.47 -40.47
CA LYS A 75 51.66 0.35 -40.22
C LYS A 75 51.25 1.65 -39.53
N GLY A 76 50.27 2.36 -40.10
CA GLY A 76 49.75 3.57 -39.46
C GLY A 76 49.24 3.25 -38.05
N LEU A 77 49.39 4.20 -37.14
CA LEU A 77 48.86 4.11 -35.78
C LEU A 77 47.38 3.70 -35.79
N SER A 78 47.04 2.63 -35.06
CA SER A 78 45.65 2.22 -34.84
C SER A 78 44.90 3.29 -34.02
N ALA A 79 43.57 3.36 -34.15
CA ALA A 79 42.75 4.31 -33.41
C ALA A 79 42.98 4.20 -31.89
N GLU A 80 43.12 2.98 -31.38
CA GLU A 80 43.32 2.71 -29.97
C GLU A 80 44.74 3.07 -29.49
N GLU A 81 45.76 2.86 -30.34
CA GLU A 81 47.13 3.32 -30.07
C GLU A 81 47.22 4.84 -30.03
N LYS A 82 46.47 5.56 -30.88
CA LYS A 82 46.38 7.03 -30.83
C LYS A 82 45.75 7.50 -29.53
N ARG A 83 44.70 6.82 -29.04
CA ARG A 83 44.04 7.12 -27.76
C ARG A 83 44.99 6.95 -26.59
N THR A 84 45.71 5.83 -26.53
CA THR A 84 46.70 5.57 -25.46
C THR A 84 47.82 6.61 -25.47
N ARG A 85 48.38 6.90 -26.64
CA ARG A 85 49.45 7.91 -26.76
C ARG A 85 48.98 9.32 -26.43
N MET A 86 47.73 9.67 -26.75
CA MET A 86 47.15 10.95 -26.35
C MET A 86 46.98 11.04 -24.82
N MET A 87 46.54 9.96 -24.18
CA MET A 87 46.45 9.89 -22.72
C MET A 87 47.81 9.99 -22.03
N GLU A 88 48.86 9.41 -22.60
CA GLU A 88 50.23 9.56 -22.10
C GLU A 88 50.66 11.02 -22.05
N ILE A 89 50.33 11.83 -23.06
CA ILE A 89 50.65 13.27 -23.07
C ILE A 89 50.02 13.95 -21.86
N PHE A 90 48.73 13.74 -21.60
CA PHE A 90 48.05 14.32 -20.44
C PHE A 90 48.63 13.85 -19.10
N PHE A 91 49.03 12.58 -19.01
CA PHE A 91 49.57 12.01 -17.76
C PHE A 91 51.03 12.37 -17.49
N GLU A 92 51.84 12.56 -18.53
CA GLU A 92 53.23 13.00 -18.43
C GLU A 92 53.32 14.49 -18.09
N THR A 93 52.59 15.32 -18.84
CA THR A 93 52.61 16.78 -18.68
C THR A 93 51.83 17.26 -17.46
N LYS A 94 50.74 16.55 -17.10
CA LYS A 94 49.83 16.89 -15.99
C LYS A 94 49.34 18.35 -16.07
N ASP A 95 49.12 18.84 -17.28
CA ASP A 95 48.73 20.21 -17.56
C ASP A 95 47.38 20.27 -18.30
N VAL A 96 46.85 21.48 -18.42
CA VAL A 96 45.59 21.79 -19.08
C VAL A 96 45.87 22.34 -20.47
N PHE A 97 45.25 21.76 -21.49
CA PHE A 97 45.49 22.11 -22.89
C PHE A 97 44.26 22.65 -23.59
N GLN A 98 44.47 23.59 -24.51
CA GLN A 98 43.46 23.92 -25.50
C GLN A 98 43.59 22.98 -26.71
N LEU A 99 42.52 22.92 -27.52
CA LEU A 99 42.54 22.13 -28.77
C LEU A 99 43.73 22.53 -29.68
N LYS A 100 44.03 23.83 -29.77
CA LYS A 100 45.14 24.36 -30.57
C LYS A 100 46.52 23.90 -30.08
N ASP A 101 46.66 23.65 -28.78
CA ASP A 101 47.91 23.19 -28.18
C ASP A 101 48.08 21.69 -28.40
N MET A 102 47.00 20.92 -28.27
CA MET A 102 46.99 19.49 -28.59
C MET A 102 47.27 19.21 -30.07
N GLU A 103 46.76 20.03 -30.99
CA GLU A 103 47.06 19.93 -32.42
C GLU A 103 48.56 20.12 -32.74
N LYS A 104 49.33 20.78 -31.86
CA LYS A 104 50.79 20.98 -32.02
C LYS A 104 51.60 19.91 -31.31
N ILE A 105 51.22 19.56 -30.08
CA ILE A 105 51.98 18.64 -29.22
C ILE A 105 51.77 17.19 -29.65
N ALA A 106 50.54 16.79 -30.00
CA ALA A 106 50.21 15.40 -30.33
C ALA A 106 50.95 14.85 -31.58
N PRO A 107 51.09 15.62 -32.68
CA PRO A 107 51.92 15.21 -33.81
C PRO A 107 53.42 15.25 -33.50
N LYS A 108 53.86 16.23 -32.69
CA LYS A 108 55.28 16.48 -32.40
C LYS A 108 55.90 15.44 -31.46
N GLU A 109 55.19 15.08 -30.39
CA GLU A 109 55.74 14.18 -29.35
C GLU A 109 55.42 12.71 -29.59
N LYS A 110 54.19 12.41 -30.04
CA LYS A 110 53.70 11.02 -30.12
C LYS A 110 53.36 10.56 -31.53
N GLY A 111 53.54 11.43 -32.53
CA GLY A 111 53.36 11.11 -33.96
C GLY A 111 51.91 10.91 -34.38
N ILE A 112 50.95 11.49 -33.65
CA ILE A 112 49.52 11.41 -33.99
C ILE A 112 49.26 12.30 -35.21
N THR A 113 48.52 11.81 -36.21
CA THR A 113 48.17 12.60 -37.40
C THR A 113 47.32 13.81 -36.98
N ALA A 114 47.73 15.03 -37.37
CA ALA A 114 47.08 16.29 -36.97
C ALA A 114 45.56 16.30 -37.25
N MET A 115 45.14 15.79 -38.41
CA MET A 115 43.73 15.66 -38.79
C MET A 115 42.91 14.76 -37.84
N SER A 116 43.55 13.81 -37.15
CA SER A 116 42.89 12.86 -36.24
C SER A 116 42.92 13.28 -34.77
N VAL A 117 43.63 14.36 -34.41
CA VAL A 117 43.79 14.80 -33.02
C VAL A 117 42.43 15.14 -32.41
N LYS A 118 41.60 15.88 -33.15
CA LYS A 118 40.25 16.28 -32.70
C LYS A 118 39.34 15.09 -32.43
N GLU A 119 39.31 14.12 -33.35
CA GLU A 119 38.46 12.92 -33.21
C GLU A 119 38.92 12.04 -32.04
N VAL A 120 40.23 11.83 -31.91
CA VAL A 120 40.81 11.04 -30.82
C VAL A 120 40.55 11.71 -29.47
N LEU A 121 40.72 13.03 -29.37
CA LEU A 121 40.44 13.79 -28.17
C LEU A 121 38.96 13.71 -27.79
N GLN A 122 38.05 13.88 -28.76
CA GLN A 122 36.62 13.77 -28.51
C GLN A 122 36.24 12.36 -28.02
N SER A 123 36.76 11.30 -28.64
CA SER A 123 36.50 9.92 -28.19
C SER A 123 36.98 9.65 -26.76
N LEU A 124 38.03 10.32 -26.30
CA LEU A 124 38.53 10.21 -24.93
C LEU A 124 37.67 10.99 -23.93
N VAL A 125 37.09 12.11 -24.36
CA VAL A 125 36.12 12.88 -23.58
C VAL A 125 34.81 12.13 -23.44
N ASP A 126 34.31 11.55 -24.54
CA ASP A 126 33.05 10.79 -24.56
C ASP A 126 33.11 9.56 -23.64
N ASP A 127 34.26 8.88 -23.59
CA ASP A 127 34.52 7.76 -22.66
C ASP A 127 34.87 8.23 -21.22
N GLY A 128 34.89 9.54 -20.96
CA GLY A 128 35.14 10.14 -19.65
C GLY A 128 36.59 10.02 -19.14
N MET A 129 37.52 9.68 -20.03
CA MET A 129 38.95 9.51 -19.73
C MET A 129 39.69 10.87 -19.69
N VAL A 130 39.27 11.81 -20.53
CA VAL A 130 39.71 13.22 -20.53
C VAL A 130 38.54 14.10 -20.09
N ASP A 131 38.80 15.04 -19.19
CA ASP A 131 37.82 16.07 -18.88
C ASP A 131 37.87 17.17 -19.93
N SER A 132 36.70 17.72 -20.22
CA SER A 132 36.58 18.95 -20.98
C SER A 132 35.69 19.92 -20.25
N GLU A 133 36.11 21.19 -20.19
CA GLU A 133 35.28 22.26 -19.67
C GLU A 133 35.41 23.49 -20.56
N ARG A 134 34.27 24.12 -20.81
CA ARG A 134 34.21 25.34 -21.59
C ARG A 134 34.27 26.54 -20.66
N ILE A 135 35.35 27.31 -20.78
CA ILE A 135 35.54 28.55 -20.02
C ILE A 135 35.56 29.71 -21.02
N GLY A 136 34.49 30.50 -21.02
CA GLY A 136 34.27 31.58 -22.00
C GLY A 136 34.08 31.06 -23.43
N THR A 137 34.95 31.49 -24.34
CA THR A 137 34.91 31.08 -25.76
C THR A 137 35.77 29.85 -26.07
N SER A 138 36.52 29.34 -25.09
CA SER A 138 37.52 28.28 -25.30
C SER A 138 37.18 27.02 -24.52
N ASN A 139 37.49 25.86 -25.11
CA ASN A 139 37.39 24.56 -24.44
C ASN A 139 38.77 24.15 -23.92
N TYR A 140 38.83 23.75 -22.66
CA TYR A 140 40.01 23.28 -21.97
C TYR A 140 39.89 21.79 -21.73
N PHE A 141 40.99 21.06 -21.94
CA PHE A 141 41.05 19.61 -21.80
C PHE A 141 42.17 19.23 -20.84
N TRP A 142 41.89 18.29 -19.93
CA TRP A 142 42.90 17.77 -19.01
C TRP A 142 42.58 16.34 -18.57
N ALA A 143 43.60 15.62 -18.12
CA ALA A 143 43.40 14.33 -17.46
C ALA A 143 44.49 14.12 -16.40
N PHE A 144 44.06 13.80 -15.18
CA PHE A 144 44.97 13.52 -14.07
C PHE A 144 44.94 12.02 -13.70
N PRO A 145 46.10 11.37 -13.49
CA PRO A 145 46.17 9.96 -13.09
C PRO A 145 45.35 9.65 -11.81
N SER A 146 45.26 10.61 -10.89
CA SER A 146 44.56 10.47 -9.61
C SER A 146 43.04 10.46 -9.73
N LYS A 147 42.46 11.02 -10.81
CA LYS A 147 41.01 11.18 -10.96
C LYS A 147 40.27 9.85 -10.96
N ALA A 148 40.75 8.88 -11.74
CA ALA A 148 40.13 7.56 -11.82
C ALA A 148 40.13 6.84 -10.47
N LEU A 149 41.21 6.99 -9.71
CA LEU A 149 41.35 6.46 -8.36
C LEU A 149 40.36 7.13 -7.40
N HIS A 150 40.29 8.46 -7.38
CA HIS A 150 39.37 9.19 -6.50
C HIS A 150 37.91 8.93 -6.84
N ALA A 151 37.56 8.83 -8.12
CA ALA A 151 36.21 8.47 -8.55
C ALA A 151 35.81 7.07 -8.05
N LYS A 152 36.72 6.09 -8.12
CA LYS A 152 36.48 4.75 -7.56
C LYS A 152 36.37 4.78 -6.03
N LYS A 153 37.22 5.52 -5.33
CA LYS A 153 37.14 5.67 -3.86
C LYS A 153 35.81 6.28 -3.41
N ARG A 154 35.38 7.39 -4.01
CA ARG A 154 34.07 8.01 -3.71
C ARG A 154 32.92 7.04 -3.95
N LYS A 155 32.94 6.30 -5.08
CA LYS A 155 31.93 5.28 -5.37
C LYS A 155 31.92 4.18 -4.31
N LEU A 156 33.08 3.73 -3.86
CA LEU A 156 33.21 2.73 -2.80
C LEU A 156 32.65 3.26 -1.48
N GLU A 157 33.01 4.47 -1.08
CA GLU A 157 32.49 5.14 0.13
C GLU A 157 30.96 5.26 0.09
N THR A 158 30.39 5.75 -1.03
CA THR A 158 28.93 5.83 -1.20
C THR A 158 28.26 4.46 -1.11
N LEU A 159 28.80 3.45 -1.78
CA LEU A 159 28.24 2.09 -1.74
C LEU A 159 28.37 1.47 -0.34
N SER A 160 29.47 1.72 0.37
CA SER A 160 29.70 1.26 1.73
C SER A 160 28.71 1.90 2.70
N ALA A 161 28.46 3.21 2.58
CA ALA A 161 27.45 3.91 3.37
C ALA A 161 26.04 3.35 3.13
N GLN A 162 25.65 3.16 1.86
CA GLN A 162 24.36 2.56 1.49
C GLN A 162 24.20 1.13 2.01
N PHE A 163 25.28 0.34 1.96
CA PHE A 163 25.28 -1.02 2.49
C PHE A 163 25.09 -1.03 4.02
N SER A 164 25.80 -0.15 4.73
CA SER A 164 25.67 -0.01 6.18
C SER A 164 24.25 0.43 6.58
N GLU A 165 23.69 1.43 5.91
CA GLU A 165 22.32 1.90 6.14
C GLU A 165 21.29 0.79 5.85
N GLY A 166 21.47 0.08 4.74
CA GLY A 166 20.61 -1.06 4.38
C GLY A 166 20.66 -2.18 5.41
N ASN A 167 21.85 -2.50 5.93
CA ASN A 167 22.02 -3.52 6.95
C ASN A 167 21.38 -3.09 8.29
N GLN A 168 21.55 -1.82 8.70
CA GLN A 168 20.90 -1.29 9.89
C GLN A 168 19.37 -1.32 9.78
N LYS A 169 18.81 -0.95 8.63
CA LYS A 169 17.36 -1.07 8.36
C LYS A 169 16.88 -2.51 8.44
N LYS A 170 17.64 -3.45 7.88
CA LYS A 170 17.33 -4.89 7.96
C LYS A 170 17.29 -5.37 9.41
N GLU A 171 18.29 -5.00 10.21
CA GLU A 171 18.35 -5.38 11.63
C GLU A 171 17.17 -4.80 12.42
N ASN A 172 16.86 -3.52 12.23
CA ASN A 172 15.71 -2.86 12.87
C ASN A 172 14.38 -3.53 12.49
N LEU A 173 14.19 -3.84 11.21
CA LEU A 173 13.00 -4.55 10.73
C LEU A 173 12.92 -5.96 11.33
N GLN A 174 14.04 -6.67 11.41
CA GLN A 174 14.08 -8.01 12.01
C GLN A 174 13.71 -7.98 13.50
N GLN A 175 14.21 -6.98 14.24
CA GLN A 175 13.84 -6.77 15.64
C GLN A 175 12.33 -6.48 15.77
N SER A 176 11.79 -5.60 14.93
CA SER A 176 10.35 -5.29 14.92
C SER A 176 9.48 -6.51 14.59
N ILE A 177 9.90 -7.34 13.61
CA ILE A 177 9.23 -8.62 13.30
C ILE A 177 9.27 -9.56 14.50
N ASN A 178 10.41 -9.69 15.16
CA ASN A 178 10.55 -10.57 16.32
C ASN A 178 9.66 -10.09 17.47
N GLN A 179 9.62 -8.79 17.74
CA GLN A 179 8.72 -8.20 18.74
C GLN A 179 7.25 -8.42 18.39
N ALA A 180 6.85 -8.24 17.13
CA ALA A 180 5.47 -8.44 16.68
C ALA A 180 5.05 -9.93 16.70
N LYS A 181 6.00 -10.86 16.60
CA LYS A 181 5.77 -12.30 16.74
C LYS A 181 5.53 -12.72 18.19
N ILE A 182 6.06 -12.00 19.18
CA ILE A 182 5.78 -12.29 20.59
C ILE A 182 4.27 -12.14 20.83
N GLY A 183 3.63 -13.20 21.33
CA GLY A 183 2.17 -13.24 21.53
C GLY A 183 1.31 -13.49 20.28
N ARG A 184 1.92 -13.55 19.08
CA ARG A 184 1.27 -13.93 17.81
C ARG A 184 2.00 -15.07 17.14
N GLN A 185 2.48 -16.00 17.93
CA GLN A 185 3.15 -17.19 17.43
C GLN A 185 2.13 -18.07 16.74
N ASP A 186 2.49 -18.61 15.58
CA ASP A 186 1.65 -19.58 14.88
C ASP A 186 1.80 -20.94 15.55
N THR A 187 1.09 -21.11 16.66
CA THR A 187 0.93 -22.38 17.37
C THR A 187 -0.32 -23.11 16.85
N GLU A 188 -0.32 -24.44 16.94
CA GLU A 188 -1.51 -25.24 16.61
C GLU A 188 -2.72 -24.79 17.43
N GLU A 189 -2.52 -24.51 18.72
CA GLU A 189 -3.53 -23.95 19.62
C GLU A 189 -4.17 -22.66 19.07
N ARG A 190 -3.36 -21.71 18.57
CA ARG A 190 -3.86 -20.47 17.97
C ARG A 190 -4.71 -20.76 16.74
N THR A 191 -4.31 -21.72 15.92
CA THR A 191 -5.10 -22.08 14.72
C THR A 191 -6.43 -22.72 15.08
N VAL A 192 -6.46 -23.57 16.11
CA VAL A 192 -7.67 -24.19 16.63
C VAL A 192 -8.60 -23.14 17.22
N LEU A 193 -8.09 -22.27 18.10
CA LEU A 193 -8.85 -21.18 18.70
C LEU A 193 -9.39 -20.19 17.65
N SER A 194 -8.63 -19.91 16.59
CA SER A 194 -9.09 -19.05 15.49
C SER A 194 -10.26 -19.68 14.71
N LYS A 195 -10.18 -20.99 14.47
CA LYS A 195 -11.28 -21.75 13.84
C LYS A 195 -12.52 -21.78 14.73
N GLU A 196 -12.34 -22.06 16.03
CA GLU A 196 -13.43 -22.06 17.02
C GLU A 196 -14.08 -20.69 17.17
N LEU A 197 -13.29 -19.62 17.23
CA LEU A 197 -13.80 -18.25 17.28
C LEU A 197 -14.63 -17.92 16.03
N THR A 198 -14.21 -18.42 14.87
CA THR A 198 -14.96 -18.25 13.62
C THR A 198 -16.28 -19.00 13.65
N SER A 199 -16.29 -20.26 14.12
CA SER A 199 -17.52 -21.05 14.23
C SER A 199 -18.49 -20.46 15.25
N LEU A 200 -18.00 -20.01 16.42
CA LEU A 200 -18.81 -19.35 17.44
C LEU A 200 -19.41 -18.03 16.95
N ARG A 201 -18.67 -17.24 16.15
CA ARG A 201 -19.21 -16.03 15.52
C ARG A 201 -20.33 -16.36 14.54
N GLN A 202 -20.16 -17.38 13.72
CA GLN A 202 -21.22 -17.84 12.82
C GLN A 202 -22.44 -18.32 13.58
N ARG A 203 -22.24 -19.10 14.65
CA ARG A 203 -23.34 -19.60 15.48
C ARG A 203 -24.09 -18.47 16.19
N LYS A 204 -23.37 -17.46 16.70
CA LYS A 204 -23.96 -16.26 17.28
C LYS A 204 -24.83 -15.52 16.27
N GLU A 205 -24.37 -15.38 15.04
CA GLU A 205 -25.13 -14.69 13.99
C GLU A 205 -26.39 -15.47 13.59
N GLN A 206 -26.29 -16.80 13.48
CA GLN A 206 -27.45 -17.67 13.25
C GLN A 206 -28.48 -17.54 14.36
N LEU A 207 -28.06 -17.64 15.63
CA LEU A 207 -28.96 -17.52 16.77
C LEU A 207 -29.61 -16.13 16.86
N LYS A 208 -28.88 -15.07 16.54
CA LYS A 208 -29.45 -13.73 16.44
C LYS A 208 -30.51 -13.63 15.34
N ALA A 209 -30.23 -14.18 14.16
CA ALA A 209 -31.20 -14.21 13.07
C ALA A 209 -32.43 -15.06 13.42
N GLU A 210 -32.26 -16.13 14.19
CA GLU A 210 -33.39 -16.91 14.74
C GLU A 210 -34.19 -16.09 15.75
N LEU A 211 -33.54 -15.39 16.69
CA LEU A 211 -34.22 -14.54 17.67
C LEU A 211 -35.03 -13.40 17.03
N GLU A 212 -34.49 -12.76 15.99
CA GLU A 212 -35.25 -11.71 15.27
C GLU A 212 -36.55 -12.24 14.67
N LYS A 213 -36.63 -13.51 14.27
CA LYS A 213 -37.90 -14.12 13.79
C LYS A 213 -38.96 -14.21 14.89
N TYR A 214 -38.55 -14.31 16.15
CA TYR A 214 -39.45 -14.47 17.28
C TYR A 214 -39.70 -13.17 18.05
N LYS A 215 -39.17 -12.04 17.57
CA LYS A 215 -39.26 -10.76 18.24
C LYS A 215 -40.69 -10.25 18.42
N GLU A 216 -41.56 -10.55 17.47
CA GLU A 216 -42.98 -10.20 17.53
C GLU A 216 -43.80 -11.15 18.41
N CYS A 217 -43.22 -12.30 18.79
CA CYS A 217 -43.83 -13.29 19.69
C CYS A 217 -43.36 -13.11 21.15
N ASP A 218 -42.78 -11.96 21.49
CA ASP A 218 -42.40 -11.64 22.87
C ASP A 218 -43.67 -11.60 23.74
N PRO A 219 -43.77 -12.38 24.83
CA PRO A 219 -44.95 -12.40 25.69
C PRO A 219 -45.42 -11.02 26.14
N ASP A 220 -44.49 -10.10 26.40
CA ASP A 220 -44.81 -8.75 26.83
C ASP A 220 -45.47 -7.94 25.69
N VAL A 221 -44.93 -8.03 24.47
CA VAL A 221 -45.51 -7.39 23.27
C VAL A 221 -46.88 -7.97 22.94
N VAL A 222 -47.04 -9.29 23.03
CA VAL A 222 -48.32 -9.96 22.80
C VAL A 222 -49.36 -9.53 23.84
N GLU A 223 -48.96 -9.38 25.10
CA GLU A 223 -49.86 -8.96 26.16
C GLU A 223 -50.25 -7.49 26.03
N GLU A 224 -49.34 -6.60 25.62
CA GLU A 224 -49.66 -5.21 25.26
C GLU A 224 -50.70 -5.13 24.13
N ILE A 225 -50.54 -5.94 23.07
CA ILE A 225 -51.51 -6.01 21.97
C ILE A 225 -52.86 -6.52 22.47
N ARG A 226 -52.90 -7.53 23.36
CA ARG A 226 -54.14 -8.03 23.95
C ARG A 226 -54.85 -6.97 24.78
N GLN A 227 -54.10 -6.21 25.60
CA GLN A 227 -54.67 -5.12 26.39
C GLN A 227 -55.22 -4.00 25.50
N ALA A 228 -54.48 -3.63 24.45
CA ALA A 228 -54.95 -2.64 23.47
C ALA A 228 -56.23 -3.12 22.76
N ASN A 229 -56.30 -4.40 22.37
CA ASN A 229 -57.49 -4.99 21.77
C ASN A 229 -58.69 -4.97 22.73
N LYS A 230 -58.47 -5.24 24.03
CA LYS A 230 -59.53 -5.14 25.03
C LYS A 230 -60.11 -3.73 25.11
N VAL A 231 -59.24 -2.71 25.20
CA VAL A 231 -59.66 -1.31 25.24
C VAL A 231 -60.38 -0.91 23.95
N ALA A 232 -59.89 -1.36 22.79
CA ALA A 232 -60.52 -1.08 21.51
C ALA A 232 -61.92 -1.72 21.40
N LYS A 233 -62.09 -2.95 21.87
CA LYS A 233 -63.39 -3.64 21.93
C LYS A 233 -64.38 -2.91 22.84
N GLU A 234 -63.95 -2.55 24.05
CA GLU A 234 -64.78 -1.79 24.99
C GLU A 234 -65.20 -0.43 24.40
N ALA A 235 -64.28 0.25 23.73
CA ALA A 235 -64.57 1.52 23.04
C ALA A 235 -65.56 1.33 21.88
N ALA A 236 -65.39 0.30 21.06
CA ALA A 236 -66.30 -0.02 19.96
C ALA A 236 -67.72 -0.30 20.48
N ASN A 237 -67.85 -1.16 21.50
CA ASN A 237 -69.14 -1.49 22.12
C ASN A 237 -69.81 -0.27 22.76
N ARG A 238 -69.04 0.65 23.35
CA ARG A 238 -69.56 1.93 23.84
C ARG A 238 -70.12 2.81 22.72
N TRP A 239 -69.48 2.82 21.55
CA TRP A 239 -70.02 3.53 20.38
C TRP A 239 -71.26 2.82 19.82
N THR A 240 -71.30 1.49 19.84
CA THR A 240 -72.49 0.70 19.52
C THR A 240 -73.67 1.09 20.42
N ASP A 241 -73.47 1.18 21.73
CA ASP A 241 -74.47 1.68 22.69
C ASP A 241 -74.97 3.08 22.31
N ASN A 242 -74.05 4.00 22.01
CA ASN A 242 -74.38 5.37 21.64
C ASN A 242 -75.22 5.42 20.34
N ILE A 243 -74.86 4.60 19.35
CA ILE A 243 -75.60 4.50 18.08
C ILE A 243 -77.02 3.99 18.34
N PHE A 244 -77.18 2.91 19.11
CA PHE A 244 -78.50 2.39 19.47
C PHE A 244 -79.33 3.38 20.29
N ALA A 245 -78.71 4.11 21.21
CA ALA A 245 -79.38 5.13 22.00
C ALA A 245 -79.91 6.29 21.13
N ILE A 246 -79.09 6.79 20.19
CA ILE A 246 -79.48 7.86 19.26
C ILE A 246 -80.60 7.38 18.33
N LYS A 247 -80.49 6.15 17.80
CA LYS A 247 -81.48 5.52 16.93
C LYS A 247 -82.84 5.38 17.63
N SER A 248 -82.84 4.89 18.87
CA SER A 248 -84.04 4.77 19.71
C SER A 248 -84.66 6.14 20.04
N TRP A 249 -83.84 7.14 20.37
CA TRP A 249 -84.30 8.50 20.62
C TRP A 249 -84.90 9.16 19.37
N ALA A 250 -84.26 9.04 18.21
CA ALA A 250 -84.73 9.61 16.95
C ALA A 250 -86.08 9.02 16.53
N LYS A 251 -86.24 7.69 16.68
CA LYS A 251 -87.51 6.99 16.47
C LYS A 251 -88.60 7.53 17.40
N LYS A 252 -88.31 7.67 18.70
CA LYS A 252 -89.30 8.13 19.71
C LYS A 252 -89.67 9.61 19.59
N LYS A 253 -88.72 10.49 19.24
CA LYS A 253 -88.92 11.94 19.25
C LYS A 253 -89.44 12.50 17.93
N PHE A 254 -88.98 11.95 16.79
CA PHE A 254 -89.31 12.45 15.46
C PHE A 254 -90.16 11.48 14.62
N GLY A 255 -90.44 10.27 15.13
CA GLY A 255 -91.26 9.29 14.41
C GLY A 255 -90.57 8.67 13.18
N PHE A 256 -89.23 8.72 13.13
CA PHE A 256 -88.49 8.14 12.01
C PHE A 256 -88.54 6.61 12.01
N GLU A 257 -88.62 6.05 10.80
CA GLU A 257 -88.57 4.62 10.58
C GLU A 257 -87.12 4.12 10.68
N GLU A 258 -86.92 3.07 11.46
CA GLU A 258 -85.62 2.52 11.82
C GLU A 258 -84.80 2.08 10.58
N SER A 259 -85.49 1.44 9.63
CA SER A 259 -84.94 1.00 8.34
C SER A 259 -84.41 2.14 7.47
N LYS A 260 -84.96 3.35 7.58
CA LYS A 260 -84.50 4.53 6.85
C LYS A 260 -83.29 5.17 7.50
N ILE A 261 -83.22 5.16 8.84
CA ILE A 261 -82.04 5.62 9.59
C ILE A 261 -80.84 4.74 9.22
N ASP A 262 -81.01 3.42 9.27
CA ASP A 262 -79.94 2.46 8.99
C ASP A 262 -79.41 2.60 7.56
N LYS A 263 -80.31 2.67 6.57
CA LYS A 263 -79.94 2.90 5.16
C LYS A 263 -79.23 4.23 4.93
N ASN A 264 -79.67 5.31 5.58
CA ASN A 264 -79.09 6.64 5.38
C ASN A 264 -77.70 6.80 6.03
N PHE A 265 -77.47 6.15 7.18
CA PHE A 265 -76.18 6.20 7.87
C PHE A 265 -75.27 5.00 7.57
N GLY A 266 -75.72 4.08 6.71
CA GLY A 266 -74.94 2.91 6.31
C GLY A 266 -74.72 1.91 7.44
N ILE A 267 -75.68 1.77 8.37
CA ILE A 267 -75.62 0.81 9.47
C ILE A 267 -76.04 -0.56 8.93
N PRO A 268 -75.16 -1.58 8.96
CA PRO A 268 -75.49 -2.94 8.53
C PRO A 268 -76.60 -3.58 9.36
N GLU A 269 -77.34 -4.53 8.78
CA GLU A 269 -78.41 -5.26 9.49
C GLU A 269 -77.86 -6.22 10.56
N ASP A 270 -76.62 -6.66 10.41
CA ASP A 270 -75.85 -7.49 11.34
C ASP A 270 -74.97 -6.68 12.30
N PHE A 271 -75.21 -5.37 12.40
CA PHE A 271 -74.46 -4.51 13.32
C PHE A 271 -74.82 -4.82 14.77
N ASP A 272 -73.86 -5.40 15.49
CA ASP A 272 -74.01 -5.81 16.90
C ASP A 272 -72.71 -5.58 17.69
N TYR A 273 -72.70 -5.92 18.97
CA TYR A 273 -71.52 -5.89 19.82
C TYR A 273 -70.43 -6.83 19.31
N ILE A 274 -69.18 -6.44 19.58
CA ILE A 274 -67.99 -7.23 19.30
C ILE A 274 -67.63 -8.04 20.55
N ASP A 275 -67.58 -9.37 20.40
CA ASP A 275 -67.05 -10.34 21.38
C ASP A 275 -65.50 -10.28 21.46
#